data_AF-A0A1T4JUG2-F1
#
_entry.id   AF-A0A1T4JUG2-F1
#
_cell.length_a   1.000
_cell.length_b   1.000
_cell.length_c   1.000
_cell.angle_alpha   90.00
_cell.angle_beta   90.00
_cell.angle_gamma   90.00
#
_symmetry.space_group_name_H-M   'P 1'
#
loop_
_entity.id
_entity.type
_entity.pdbx_description
1 polymer ?
#
loop_
_entity_poly.entity_id
_entity_poly.type
_entity_poly.pdbx_seq_one_letter_code
_entity_poly.pdbx_strand_id
1 'polypeptide(L)'
;MSQNRKKVKNQSKRKLDRTSKIILIGGALIVVPFIIFGFILLSASFNTGKPIFGDRFKGDLDPAITSSNISEIESKVKSQSGVEKVSVELSSATLRVYVDITDSASSAEATSIADAVYNDVVSVLPEGTYFKLQDGKKMYDIEVHVYNLAKDRDSENFVYVIKNKSSNMETARSQVVSDPLDAELAQQLRDDVENRNNPTPTPNDDEMTVGGADDGTEAQPDEGKTE
;
A
#
# COMPACT_ATOMS: atom_id res chain seq x y z
N MET A 1 66.79 -32.90 28.40
CA MET A 1 65.38 -32.97 28.85
C MET A 1 65.07 -31.73 29.67
N SER A 2 64.19 -30.86 29.18
CA SER A 2 63.71 -29.65 29.88
C SER A 2 62.32 -29.93 30.43
N GLN A 3 62.12 -29.79 31.74
CA GLN A 3 60.78 -29.84 32.33
C GLN A 3 60.31 -28.42 32.67
N ASN A 4 59.31 -27.99 31.91
CA ASN A 4 58.65 -26.69 32.01
C ASN A 4 57.57 -26.79 33.12
N ARG A 5 57.73 -26.09 34.26
CA ARG A 5 56.68 -26.00 35.28
C ARG A 5 55.66 -24.92 34.89
N LYS A 6 54.47 -25.34 34.43
CA LYS A 6 53.32 -24.43 34.26
C LYS A 6 52.83 -23.93 35.63
N LYS A 7 52.86 -22.61 35.86
CA LYS A 7 52.17 -21.97 36.99
C LYS A 7 50.67 -21.91 36.70
N VAL A 8 49.88 -22.68 37.45
CA VAL A 8 48.41 -22.58 37.43
C VAL A 8 48.01 -21.35 38.26
N LYS A 9 47.46 -20.32 37.60
CA LYS A 9 46.84 -19.17 38.28
C LYS A 9 45.45 -19.57 38.78
N ASN A 10 45.29 -19.73 40.09
CA ASN A 10 43.97 -19.84 40.71
C ASN A 10 43.29 -18.46 40.73
N GLN A 11 42.21 -18.29 39.95
CA GLN A 11 41.32 -17.15 40.07
C GLN A 11 40.39 -17.34 41.28
N SER A 12 40.70 -16.64 42.37
CA SER A 12 39.81 -16.54 43.53
C SER A 12 38.55 -15.76 43.17
N LYS A 13 37.37 -16.39 43.32
CA LYS A 13 36.06 -15.73 43.18
C LYS A 13 35.86 -14.76 44.35
N ARG A 14 36.10 -13.46 44.13
CA ARG A 14 35.79 -12.41 45.12
C ARG A 14 34.29 -12.39 45.39
N LYS A 15 33.88 -12.50 46.66
CA LYS A 15 32.48 -12.40 47.07
C LYS A 15 32.04 -10.93 46.96
N LEU A 16 30.87 -10.69 46.35
CA LEU A 16 30.27 -9.35 46.24
C LEU A 16 29.95 -8.78 47.63
N ASP A 17 30.34 -7.54 47.88
CA ASP A 17 30.07 -6.84 49.13
C ASP A 17 28.59 -6.39 49.21
N ARG A 18 28.16 -5.94 50.40
CA ARG A 18 26.74 -5.63 50.67
C ARG A 18 26.22 -4.48 49.80
N THR A 19 27.07 -3.48 49.52
CA THR A 19 26.76 -2.33 48.66
C THR A 19 26.58 -2.75 47.20
N SER A 20 27.46 -3.61 46.71
CA SER A 20 27.39 -4.17 45.35
C SER A 20 26.13 -5.00 45.15
N LYS A 21 25.68 -5.73 46.17
CA LYS A 21 24.40 -6.46 46.12
C LYS A 21 23.19 -5.54 46.05
N ILE A 22 23.18 -4.44 46.80
CA ILE A 22 22.08 -3.45 46.78
C ILE A 22 22.02 -2.76 45.42
N ILE A 23 23.17 -2.38 44.85
CA ILE A 23 23.25 -1.79 43.51
C ILE A 23 22.78 -2.78 42.44
N LEU A 24 23.15 -4.06 42.55
CA LEU A 24 22.72 -5.10 41.62
C LEU A 24 21.20 -5.31 41.67
N ILE A 25 20.61 -5.37 42.87
CA ILE A 25 19.16 -5.55 43.06
C ILE A 25 18.38 -4.32 42.58
N GLY A 26 18.83 -3.11 42.94
CA GLY A 26 18.22 -1.86 42.46
C GLY A 26 18.33 -1.71 40.95
N GLY A 27 19.48 -2.06 40.37
CA GLY A 27 19.70 -2.08 38.93
C GLY A 27 18.79 -3.09 38.23
N ALA A 28 18.63 -4.30 38.79
CA ALA A 28 17.70 -5.30 38.25
C ALA A 28 16.24 -4.83 38.28
N LEU A 29 15.81 -4.16 39.36
CA LEU A 29 14.46 -3.60 39.48
C LEU A 29 14.14 -2.56 38.40
N ILE A 30 15.15 -1.79 37.99
CA ILE A 30 15.01 -0.80 36.90
C ILE A 30 15.10 -1.50 35.54
N VAL A 31 16.04 -2.42 35.34
CA VAL A 31 16.31 -3.02 34.02
C VAL A 31 15.23 -4.00 33.58
N VAL A 32 14.67 -4.79 34.51
CA VAL A 32 13.65 -5.81 34.21
C VAL A 32 12.42 -5.25 33.48
N PRO A 33 11.77 -4.14 33.91
CA PRO A 33 10.63 -3.60 33.17
C PRO A 33 11.03 -3.12 31.76
N PHE A 34 12.21 -2.53 31.57
CA PHE A 34 12.67 -2.15 30.22
C PHE A 34 12.95 -3.35 29.32
N ILE A 35 13.43 -4.48 29.86
CA ILE A 35 13.58 -5.73 29.09
C ILE A 35 12.20 -6.26 28.66
N ILE A 36 11.21 -6.26 29.57
CA ILE A 36 9.84 -6.70 29.25
C ILE A 36 9.22 -5.79 28.18
N PHE A 37 9.29 -4.47 28.36
CA PHE A 37 8.81 -3.51 27.36
C PHE A 37 9.56 -3.64 26.02
N GLY A 38 10.89 -3.82 26.05
CA GLY A 38 11.68 -4.07 24.85
C GLY A 38 11.24 -5.34 24.13
N PHE A 39 11.00 -6.43 24.86
CA PHE A 39 10.49 -7.68 24.30
C PHE A 39 9.09 -7.52 23.68
N ILE A 40 8.19 -6.79 24.35
CA ILE A 40 6.85 -6.50 23.83
C ILE A 40 6.94 -5.64 22.56
N LEU A 41 7.78 -4.60 22.55
CA LEU A 41 7.97 -3.74 21.37
C LEU A 41 8.56 -4.51 20.19
N LEU A 42 9.60 -5.33 20.40
CA LEU A 42 10.13 -6.19 19.34
C LEU A 42 9.08 -7.19 18.84
N SER A 43 8.36 -7.86 19.75
CA SER A 43 7.32 -8.82 19.39
C SER A 43 6.17 -8.16 18.64
N ALA A 44 5.77 -6.95 19.07
CA ALA A 44 4.77 -6.14 18.40
C ALA A 44 5.28 -5.72 17.01
N SER A 45 6.48 -5.16 16.88
CA SER A 45 7.06 -4.80 15.58
C SER A 45 7.14 -5.98 14.62
N PHE A 46 7.42 -7.20 15.09
CA PHE A 46 7.40 -8.41 14.25
C PHE A 46 6.00 -8.92 13.90
N ASN A 47 4.96 -8.52 14.64
CA ASN A 47 3.58 -8.92 14.42
C ASN A 47 2.68 -7.80 13.90
N THR A 48 3.16 -6.56 13.86
CA THR A 48 2.47 -5.41 13.24
C THR A 48 2.29 -5.69 11.76
N GLY A 49 1.07 -5.51 11.27
CA GLY A 49 0.73 -5.70 9.86
C GLY A 49 0.44 -7.15 9.45
N LYS A 50 0.51 -8.13 10.36
CA LYS A 50 0.02 -9.49 10.07
C LYS A 50 -1.49 -9.54 10.27
N PRO A 51 -2.28 -9.85 9.23
CA PRO A 51 -3.73 -9.95 9.37
C PRO A 51 -4.10 -11.03 10.40
N ILE A 52 -5.11 -10.76 11.23
CA ILE A 52 -5.66 -11.78 12.13
C ILE A 52 -6.42 -12.78 11.26
N PHE A 53 -5.79 -13.91 11.00
CA PHE A 53 -6.45 -15.06 10.41
C PHE A 53 -7.34 -15.68 11.50
N GLY A 54 -8.64 -15.43 11.44
CA GLY A 54 -9.61 -16.29 12.14
C GLY A 54 -9.67 -17.68 11.49
N ASP A 55 -10.72 -18.46 11.78
CA ASP A 55 -10.92 -19.78 11.19
C ASP A 55 -11.23 -19.77 9.66
N ARG A 56 -11.13 -18.62 8.98
CA ARG A 56 -11.57 -18.41 7.58
C ARG A 56 -10.90 -19.30 6.53
N PHE A 57 -9.70 -19.81 6.81
CA PHE A 57 -8.93 -20.69 5.92
C PHE A 57 -8.53 -22.00 6.62
N LYS A 58 -9.21 -22.35 7.72
CA LYS A 58 -8.86 -23.54 8.50
C LYS A 58 -9.20 -24.80 7.70
N GLY A 59 -8.17 -25.54 7.30
CA GLY A 59 -8.31 -26.72 6.45
C GLY A 59 -8.27 -26.44 4.94
N ASP A 60 -8.18 -25.16 4.56
CA ASP A 60 -7.93 -24.68 3.21
C ASP A 60 -6.43 -24.38 3.01
N LEU A 61 -6.05 -23.97 1.79
CA LEU A 61 -4.67 -23.56 1.46
C LEU A 61 -3.62 -24.68 1.64
N ASP A 62 -4.00 -25.88 1.21
CA ASP A 62 -3.14 -27.07 1.19
C ASP A 62 -3.04 -27.56 -0.27
N PRO A 63 -1.86 -27.54 -0.90
CA PRO A 63 -0.55 -27.21 -0.32
C PRO A 63 -0.35 -25.73 0.01
N ALA A 64 0.42 -25.47 1.07
CA ALA A 64 0.78 -24.10 1.47
C ALA A 64 1.89 -23.53 0.57
N ILE A 65 1.78 -22.24 0.21
CA ILE A 65 2.85 -21.51 -0.47
C ILE A 65 3.99 -21.24 0.53
N THR A 66 5.21 -21.59 0.15
CA THR A 66 6.40 -21.47 1.00
C THR A 66 7.23 -20.23 0.66
N SER A 67 8.12 -19.83 1.59
CA SER A 67 9.08 -18.74 1.31
C SER A 67 10.03 -19.05 0.15
N SER A 68 10.37 -20.33 -0.10
CA SER A 68 11.17 -20.70 -1.27
C SER A 68 10.41 -20.48 -2.57
N ASN A 69 9.10 -20.76 -2.61
CA ASN A 69 8.28 -20.44 -3.79
C ASN A 69 8.26 -18.93 -4.05
N ILE A 70 8.11 -18.13 -2.99
CA ILE A 70 8.13 -16.66 -3.09
C ILE A 70 9.46 -16.17 -3.67
N SER A 71 10.59 -16.64 -3.14
CA SER A 71 11.92 -16.25 -3.63
C SER A 71 12.20 -16.72 -5.05
N GLU A 72 11.71 -17.91 -5.43
CA GLU A 72 11.84 -18.42 -6.79
C GLU A 72 11.06 -17.57 -7.80
N ILE A 73 9.81 -17.22 -7.47
CA ILE A 73 8.98 -16.31 -8.29
C ILE A 73 9.66 -14.95 -8.42
N GLU A 74 10.11 -14.35 -7.31
CA GLU A 74 10.77 -13.05 -7.32
C GLU A 74 12.02 -13.07 -8.21
N SER A 75 12.86 -14.11 -8.08
CA SER A 75 14.06 -14.25 -8.90
C SER A 75 13.73 -14.41 -10.39
N LYS A 76 12.69 -15.17 -10.71
CA LYS A 76 12.29 -15.43 -12.10
C LYS A 76 11.75 -14.16 -12.75
N VAL A 77 10.85 -13.46 -12.07
CA VAL A 77 10.28 -12.19 -12.56
C VAL A 77 11.35 -11.12 -12.71
N LYS A 78 12.29 -11.02 -11.77
CA LYS A 78 13.39 -10.05 -11.83
C LYS A 78 14.33 -10.27 -13.03
N SER A 79 14.36 -11.48 -13.60
CA SER A 79 15.17 -11.79 -14.78
C SER A 79 14.52 -11.40 -16.11
N GLN A 80 13.25 -10.96 -16.08
CA GLN A 80 12.54 -10.51 -17.28
C GLN A 80 13.09 -9.17 -17.79
N SER A 81 13.11 -9.00 -19.11
CA SER A 81 13.50 -7.74 -19.74
C SER A 81 12.50 -6.63 -19.42
N GLY A 82 13.00 -5.43 -19.12
CA GLY A 82 12.17 -4.27 -18.81
C GLY A 82 11.70 -4.18 -17.36
N VAL A 83 12.04 -5.17 -16.51
CA VAL A 83 11.77 -5.15 -15.07
C VAL A 83 12.93 -4.50 -14.32
N GLU A 84 12.61 -3.50 -13.49
CA GLU A 84 13.60 -2.78 -12.67
C GLU A 84 13.59 -3.26 -11.22
N LYS A 85 12.40 -3.52 -10.67
CA LYS A 85 12.22 -3.98 -9.30
C LYS A 85 11.04 -4.92 -9.18
N VAL A 86 11.15 -5.88 -8.26
CA VAL A 86 10.10 -6.85 -7.94
C VAL A 86 9.93 -6.93 -6.42
N SER A 87 8.69 -7.08 -5.97
CA SER A 87 8.36 -7.50 -4.60
C SER A 87 7.27 -8.57 -4.67
N VAL A 88 7.45 -9.69 -3.97
CA VAL A 88 6.45 -10.76 -3.90
C VAL A 88 6.01 -10.92 -2.46
N GLU A 89 4.70 -10.81 -2.22
CA GLU A 89 4.12 -10.83 -0.89
C GLU A 89 2.93 -11.80 -0.83
N LEU A 90 2.86 -12.62 0.22
CA LEU A 90 1.70 -13.46 0.50
C LEU A 90 0.96 -12.89 1.71
N SER A 91 -0.21 -12.30 1.48
CA SER A 91 -1.04 -11.74 2.55
C SER A 91 -2.49 -12.16 2.39
N SER A 92 -3.11 -12.63 3.47
CA SER A 92 -4.54 -13.01 3.49
C SER A 92 -4.97 -14.06 2.43
N ALA A 93 -4.09 -15.01 2.09
CA ALA A 93 -4.29 -15.98 1.01
C ALA A 93 -4.28 -15.40 -0.41
N THR A 94 -3.76 -14.19 -0.58
CA THR A 94 -3.50 -13.58 -1.89
C THR A 94 -2.00 -13.46 -2.09
N LEU A 95 -1.49 -14.04 -3.17
CA LEU A 95 -0.13 -13.86 -3.64
C LEU A 95 -0.08 -12.60 -4.52
N ARG A 96 0.61 -11.57 -4.04
CA ARG A 96 0.78 -10.29 -4.72
C ARG A 96 2.18 -10.20 -5.29
N VAL A 97 2.29 -9.82 -6.55
CA VAL A 97 3.55 -9.57 -7.24
C VAL A 97 3.54 -8.13 -7.73
N TYR A 98 4.40 -7.29 -7.16
CA TYR A 98 4.60 -5.91 -7.57
C TYR A 98 5.83 -5.82 -8.48
N VAL A 99 5.66 -5.23 -9.66
CA VAL A 99 6.68 -5.14 -10.69
C VAL A 99 6.79 -3.70 -11.15
N ASP A 100 7.93 -3.11 -10.88
CA ASP A 100 8.36 -1.81 -11.37
C ASP A 100 9.05 -2.05 -12.73
N ILE A 101 8.59 -1.37 -13.76
CA ILE A 101 9.11 -1.48 -15.12
C ILE A 101 9.64 -0.13 -15.59
N THR A 102 10.35 -0.12 -16.70
CA THR A 102 10.91 1.12 -17.26
C THR A 102 9.87 2.24 -17.40
N ASP A 103 10.21 3.45 -16.95
CA ASP A 103 9.33 4.65 -16.96
C ASP A 103 8.67 4.93 -18.32
N SER A 104 9.32 4.58 -19.44
CA SER A 104 8.80 4.81 -20.80
C SER A 104 7.82 3.75 -21.30
N ALA A 105 7.50 2.72 -20.50
CA ALA A 105 6.66 1.62 -20.93
C ALA A 105 5.20 2.06 -21.15
N SER A 106 4.64 1.62 -22.27
CA SER A 106 3.23 1.80 -22.62
C SER A 106 2.31 0.86 -21.85
N SER A 107 1.00 1.12 -21.87
CA SER A 107 -0.02 0.23 -21.31
C SER A 107 -0.01 -1.16 -21.95
N ALA A 108 0.29 -1.26 -23.25
CA ALA A 108 0.39 -2.54 -23.95
C ALA A 108 1.63 -3.35 -23.50
N GLU A 109 2.77 -2.69 -23.30
CA GLU A 109 3.98 -3.31 -22.77
C GLU A 109 3.77 -3.76 -21.31
N ALA A 110 3.22 -2.90 -20.45
CA ALA A 110 2.88 -3.25 -19.07
C ALA A 110 1.90 -4.43 -19.00
N THR A 111 0.89 -4.48 -19.89
CA THR A 111 -0.04 -5.62 -19.98
C THR A 111 0.67 -6.91 -20.38
N SER A 112 1.59 -6.83 -21.36
CA SER A 112 2.37 -7.99 -21.81
C SER A 112 3.30 -8.50 -20.71
N ILE A 113 3.92 -7.60 -19.94
CA ILE A 113 4.73 -7.96 -18.77
C ILE A 113 3.84 -8.60 -17.70
N ALA A 114 2.65 -8.05 -17.42
CA ALA A 114 1.72 -8.66 -16.45
C ALA A 114 1.34 -10.10 -16.83
N ASP A 115 1.13 -10.38 -18.12
CA ASP A 115 0.88 -11.73 -18.62
C ASP A 115 2.09 -12.65 -18.45
N ALA A 116 3.30 -12.17 -18.79
CA ALA A 116 4.54 -12.93 -18.63
C ALA A 116 4.81 -13.26 -17.14
N VAL A 117 4.63 -12.29 -16.26
CA VAL A 117 4.79 -12.44 -14.80
C VAL A 117 3.78 -13.44 -14.25
N TYR A 118 2.52 -13.38 -14.68
CA TYR A 118 1.52 -14.36 -14.31
C TYR A 118 1.91 -15.78 -14.74
N ASN A 119 2.40 -15.93 -15.98
CA ASN A 119 2.89 -17.21 -16.48
C ASN A 119 4.07 -17.74 -15.66
N ASP A 120 4.96 -16.87 -15.19
CA ASP A 120 6.05 -17.24 -14.30
C ASP A 120 5.55 -17.70 -12.93
N VAL A 121 4.58 -17.00 -12.33
CA VAL A 121 3.92 -17.42 -11.10
C VAL A 121 3.33 -18.83 -11.25
N VAL A 122 2.50 -19.05 -12.27
CA VAL A 122 1.80 -20.34 -12.44
C VAL A 122 2.74 -21.48 -12.88
N SER A 123 3.93 -21.15 -13.39
CA SER A 123 4.96 -22.16 -13.66
C SER A 123 5.62 -22.71 -12.39
N VAL A 124 5.74 -21.88 -11.34
CA VAL A 124 6.27 -22.28 -10.03
C VAL A 124 5.17 -22.86 -9.15
N LEU A 125 3.98 -22.27 -9.21
CA LEU A 125 2.80 -22.63 -8.43
C LEU A 125 1.64 -22.95 -9.39
N PRO A 126 1.48 -24.22 -9.83
CA PRO A 126 0.47 -24.59 -10.82
C PRO A 126 -0.93 -24.09 -10.47
N GLU A 127 -1.59 -23.43 -11.43
CA GLU A 127 -2.90 -22.80 -11.23
C GLU A 127 -3.95 -23.75 -10.67
N GLY A 128 -4.05 -24.95 -11.26
CA GLY A 128 -4.99 -25.97 -10.83
C GLY A 128 -4.76 -26.44 -9.39
N THR A 129 -3.53 -26.30 -8.87
CA THR A 129 -3.15 -26.72 -7.52
C THR A 129 -3.33 -25.61 -6.48
N TYR A 130 -2.88 -24.41 -6.79
CA TYR A 130 -2.77 -23.33 -5.80
C TYR A 130 -3.84 -22.24 -5.93
N PHE A 131 -4.48 -22.11 -7.10
CA PHE A 131 -5.27 -20.92 -7.46
C PHE A 131 -6.63 -21.22 -8.09
N LYS A 132 -7.12 -22.45 -7.94
CA LYS A 132 -8.46 -22.89 -8.35
C LYS A 132 -9.15 -23.59 -7.20
N LEU A 133 -10.47 -23.41 -7.09
CA LEU A 133 -11.27 -24.12 -6.10
C LEU A 133 -11.08 -25.64 -6.25
N GLN A 134 -10.78 -26.33 -5.14
CA GLN A 134 -10.63 -27.78 -5.09
C GLN A 134 -11.50 -28.35 -3.97
N ASP A 135 -12.37 -29.32 -4.27
CA ASP A 135 -13.18 -30.02 -3.26
C ASP A 135 -13.93 -29.08 -2.29
N GLY A 136 -14.38 -27.93 -2.79
CA GLY A 136 -15.07 -26.90 -2.00
C GLY A 136 -14.15 -26.01 -1.14
N LYS A 137 -12.83 -26.24 -1.17
CA LYS A 137 -11.81 -25.44 -0.50
C LYS A 137 -11.49 -24.18 -1.29
N LYS A 138 -11.39 -23.05 -0.58
CA LYS A 138 -10.96 -21.79 -1.18
C LYS A 138 -9.44 -21.76 -1.25
N MET A 139 -8.91 -21.84 -2.46
CA MET A 139 -7.47 -21.75 -2.72
C MET A 139 -7.02 -20.29 -2.84
N TYR A 140 -5.71 -20.08 -3.00
CA TYR A 140 -5.13 -18.75 -3.04
C TYR A 140 -5.65 -17.93 -4.23
N ASP A 141 -5.54 -16.62 -4.11
CA ASP A 141 -5.73 -15.68 -5.22
C ASP A 141 -4.37 -15.15 -5.71
N ILE A 142 -4.29 -14.71 -6.97
CA ILE A 142 -3.13 -14.02 -7.55
C ILE A 142 -3.51 -12.59 -7.90
N GLU A 143 -2.65 -11.64 -7.53
CA GLU A 143 -2.67 -10.26 -8.04
C GLU A 143 -1.27 -9.89 -8.54
N VAL A 144 -1.14 -9.64 -9.83
CA VAL A 144 0.09 -9.10 -10.44
C VAL A 144 -0.14 -7.63 -10.73
N HIS A 145 0.70 -6.79 -10.14
CA HIS A 145 0.69 -5.35 -10.22
C HIS A 145 1.91 -4.88 -11.01
N VAL A 146 1.71 -4.31 -12.20
CA VAL A 146 2.80 -3.82 -13.06
C VAL A 146 2.62 -2.33 -13.29
N TYR A 147 3.63 -1.53 -12.97
CA TYR A 147 3.59 -0.09 -13.09
C TYR A 147 4.93 0.48 -13.56
N ASN A 148 4.90 1.58 -14.30
CA ASN A 148 6.11 2.23 -14.83
C ASN A 148 6.66 3.36 -13.95
N LEU A 149 5.84 4.03 -13.13
CA LEU A 149 6.30 5.12 -12.26
C LEU A 149 6.03 4.81 -10.79
N ALA A 150 7.09 4.54 -10.03
CA ALA A 150 6.99 4.22 -8.60
C ALA A 150 6.63 5.43 -7.71
N LYS A 151 6.88 6.66 -8.17
CA LYS A 151 6.74 7.90 -7.37
C LYS A 151 5.77 8.91 -7.96
N ASP A 152 5.79 9.09 -9.28
CA ASP A 152 5.01 10.12 -9.97
C ASP A 152 3.74 9.55 -10.58
N ARG A 153 2.77 9.26 -9.72
CA ARG A 153 1.52 8.55 -10.09
C ARG A 153 0.44 9.47 -10.66
N ASP A 154 0.66 10.78 -10.56
CA ASP A 154 -0.23 11.82 -11.12
C ASP A 154 0.20 12.22 -12.54
N SER A 155 1.33 11.69 -13.02
CA SER A 155 1.82 11.88 -14.39
C SER A 155 0.84 11.32 -15.42
N GLU A 156 0.64 12.03 -16.53
CA GLU A 156 -0.16 11.54 -17.66
C GLU A 156 0.44 10.27 -18.30
N ASN A 157 1.75 10.04 -18.10
CA ASN A 157 2.43 8.84 -18.59
C ASN A 157 2.39 7.68 -17.57
N PHE A 158 1.73 7.84 -16.42
CA PHE A 158 1.61 6.78 -15.44
C PHE A 158 0.75 5.65 -16.00
N VAL A 159 1.34 4.47 -16.05
CA VAL A 159 0.69 3.23 -16.47
C VAL A 159 0.64 2.30 -15.27
N TYR A 160 -0.54 1.74 -15.02
CA TYR A 160 -0.71 0.71 -14.01
C TYR A 160 -1.66 -0.37 -14.49
N VAL A 161 -1.16 -1.60 -14.56
CA VAL A 161 -1.92 -2.80 -14.92
C VAL A 161 -2.03 -3.72 -13.71
N ILE A 162 -3.24 -4.22 -13.47
CA ILE A 162 -3.50 -5.29 -12.51
C ILE A 162 -3.99 -6.51 -13.27
N LYS A 163 -3.28 -7.63 -13.14
CA LYS A 163 -3.75 -8.94 -13.60
C LYS A 163 -4.15 -9.78 -12.39
N ASN A 164 -5.42 -10.16 -12.33
CA ASN A 164 -6.01 -10.84 -11.19
C ASN A 164 -6.55 -12.22 -11.56
N LYS A 165 -6.39 -13.18 -10.65
CA LYS A 165 -7.00 -14.52 -10.71
C LYS A 165 -7.43 -14.91 -9.31
N SER A 166 -8.72 -14.83 -9.02
CA SER A 166 -9.25 -15.43 -7.80
C SER A 166 -9.56 -16.91 -8.00
N SER A 167 -9.62 -17.66 -6.89
CA SER A 167 -9.87 -19.10 -6.89
C SER A 167 -11.20 -19.51 -7.54
N ASN A 168 -12.20 -18.62 -7.56
CA ASN A 168 -13.51 -18.81 -8.18
C ASN A 168 -13.61 -18.35 -9.65
N MET A 169 -12.57 -17.72 -10.20
CA MET A 169 -12.53 -17.32 -11.61
C MET A 169 -12.09 -18.49 -12.48
N GLU A 170 -12.67 -18.64 -13.67
CA GLU A 170 -12.20 -19.63 -14.65
C GLU A 170 -10.89 -19.20 -15.32
N THR A 171 -10.73 -17.91 -15.62
CA THR A 171 -9.53 -17.37 -16.26
C THR A 171 -9.09 -16.09 -15.58
N ALA A 172 -7.78 -15.82 -15.59
CA ALA A 172 -7.23 -14.55 -15.14
C ALA A 172 -7.73 -13.40 -16.02
N ARG A 173 -7.81 -12.19 -15.46
CA ARG A 173 -8.19 -10.97 -16.19
C ARG A 173 -7.17 -9.88 -15.93
N SER A 174 -6.94 -9.04 -16.94
CA SER A 174 -6.07 -7.88 -16.84
C SER A 174 -6.93 -6.62 -16.93
N GLN A 175 -6.59 -5.60 -16.13
CA GLN A 175 -7.21 -4.29 -16.16
C GLN A 175 -6.12 -3.23 -16.12
N VAL A 176 -6.17 -2.28 -17.05
CA VAL A 176 -5.40 -1.04 -16.97
C VAL A 176 -6.16 -0.11 -16.02
N VAL A 177 -5.57 0.20 -14.86
CA VAL A 177 -6.21 1.00 -13.80
C VAL A 177 -5.70 2.44 -13.75
N SER A 178 -4.73 2.78 -14.60
CA SER A 178 -4.34 4.16 -14.88
C SER A 178 -5.31 4.88 -15.83
N ASP A 179 -6.10 4.12 -16.59
CA ASP A 179 -7.05 4.68 -17.55
C ASP A 179 -8.47 4.70 -16.95
N PRO A 180 -9.26 5.76 -17.19
CA PRO A 180 -10.63 5.81 -16.73
C PRO A 180 -11.47 4.75 -17.47
N LEU A 181 -12.31 4.03 -16.72
CA LEU A 181 -13.30 3.12 -17.32
C LEU A 181 -14.30 3.87 -18.20
N ASP A 182 -14.64 5.09 -17.79
CA ASP A 182 -15.51 6.02 -18.51
C ASP A 182 -14.83 7.40 -18.50
N ALA A 183 -14.31 7.80 -19.66
CA ALA A 183 -13.56 9.04 -19.81
C ALA A 183 -14.45 10.29 -19.63
N GLU A 184 -15.70 10.23 -20.09
CA GLU A 184 -16.64 11.35 -19.98
C GLU A 184 -17.05 11.55 -18.52
N LEU A 185 -17.44 10.48 -17.84
CA LEU A 185 -17.79 10.54 -16.42
C LEU A 185 -16.59 10.99 -15.57
N ALA A 186 -15.39 10.47 -15.88
CA ALA A 186 -14.18 10.88 -15.17
C ALA A 186 -13.89 12.38 -15.35
N GLN A 187 -14.11 12.93 -16.56
CA GLN A 187 -13.95 14.36 -16.81
C GLN A 187 -15.01 15.18 -16.08
N GLN A 188 -16.28 14.78 -16.15
CA GLN A 188 -17.37 15.43 -15.44
C GLN A 188 -17.07 15.52 -13.93
N LEU A 189 -16.59 14.42 -13.32
CA LEU A 189 -16.25 14.41 -11.90
C LEU A 189 -15.06 15.33 -11.56
N ARG A 190 -14.10 15.52 -12.47
CA ARG A 190 -13.01 16.49 -12.30
C ARG A 190 -13.56 17.92 -12.35
N ASP A 191 -14.37 18.23 -13.36
CA ASP A 191 -14.98 19.55 -13.54
C ASP A 191 -15.87 19.92 -12.33
N ASP A 192 -16.66 18.97 -11.81
CA ASP A 192 -17.50 19.16 -10.61
C ASP A 192 -16.66 19.46 -9.35
N VAL A 193 -15.49 18.82 -9.20
CA VAL A 193 -14.56 19.10 -8.10
C VAL A 193 -13.97 20.50 -8.23
N GLU A 194 -13.54 20.89 -9.43
CA GLU A 194 -12.99 22.23 -9.70
C GLU A 194 -14.03 23.31 -9.43
N ASN A 195 -15.27 23.15 -9.93
CA ASN A 195 -16.37 24.08 -9.71
C ASN A 195 -16.72 24.22 -8.22
N ARG A 196 -16.64 23.15 -7.44
CA ARG A 196 -16.85 23.20 -5.98
C ARG A 196 -15.72 23.94 -5.25
N ASN A 197 -14.47 23.75 -5.70
CA ASN A 197 -13.31 24.35 -5.05
C ASN A 197 -13.10 25.81 -5.45
N ASN A 198 -13.53 26.18 -6.66
CA ASN A 198 -13.42 27.52 -7.21
C ASN A 198 -14.76 27.92 -7.84
N PRO A 199 -15.80 28.17 -7.02
CA PRO A 199 -17.12 28.51 -7.53
C PRO A 199 -17.03 29.77 -8.38
N THR A 200 -17.29 29.62 -9.67
CA THR A 200 -17.46 30.75 -10.57
C THR A 200 -18.62 31.59 -10.02
N PRO A 201 -18.45 32.91 -9.80
CA PRO A 201 -19.58 33.74 -9.41
C PRO A 201 -20.62 33.66 -10.51
N THR A 202 -21.82 33.17 -10.18
CA THR A 202 -22.99 33.30 -11.05
C THR A 202 -23.17 34.81 -11.29
N PRO A 203 -23.27 35.30 -12.53
CA PRO A 203 -23.75 36.65 -12.76
C PRO A 203 -25.11 36.77 -12.06
N ASN A 204 -25.25 37.73 -11.16
CA ASN A 204 -26.54 38.02 -10.55
C ASN A 204 -27.50 38.45 -11.66
N ASP A 205 -28.47 37.61 -11.99
CA ASP A 205 -29.66 37.96 -12.77
C ASP A 205 -30.65 38.80 -11.93
N ASP A 206 -30.14 39.79 -11.18
CA ASP A 206 -30.96 40.76 -10.45
C ASP A 206 -30.83 42.13 -11.14
N GLU A 207 -31.24 42.20 -12.40
CA GLU A 207 -31.80 43.44 -12.94
C GLU A 207 -33.25 43.55 -12.47
N MET A 208 -33.44 43.97 -11.22
CA MET A 208 -34.74 44.45 -10.73
C MET A 208 -35.05 45.77 -11.44
N THR A 209 -35.75 45.70 -12.58
CA THR A 209 -36.40 46.86 -13.18
C THR A 209 -37.54 47.33 -12.26
N VAL A 210 -37.25 48.26 -11.35
CA VAL A 210 -38.27 48.91 -10.52
C VAL A 210 -38.95 49.98 -11.36
N GLY A 211 -40.00 49.57 -12.07
CA GLY A 211 -41.01 50.47 -12.62
C GLY A 211 -42.02 50.82 -11.53
N GLY A 212 -42.36 52.11 -11.40
CA GLY A 212 -43.49 52.56 -10.61
C GLY A 212 -43.21 53.83 -9.84
N ALA A 213 -43.40 54.97 -10.51
CA ALA A 213 -43.70 56.22 -9.83
C ALA A 213 -45.02 56.05 -9.06
N ASP A 214 -45.04 56.47 -7.79
CA ASP A 214 -46.24 57.10 -7.25
C ASP A 214 -45.88 58.10 -6.14
N ASP A 215 -46.72 59.12 -6.13
CA ASP A 215 -46.64 60.47 -5.60
C ASP A 215 -46.70 60.51 -4.06
N GLY A 216 -46.17 61.58 -3.46
CA GLY A 216 -46.36 61.77 -2.02
C GLY A 216 -45.48 62.79 -1.30
N THR A 217 -45.79 64.07 -1.52
CA THR A 217 -46.00 65.07 -0.46
C THR A 217 -44.88 66.10 -0.17
N GLU A 218 -45.25 67.35 -0.49
CA GLU A 218 -45.02 68.62 0.22
C GLU A 218 -43.80 69.52 -0.08
N ALA A 219 -44.12 70.54 -0.90
CA ALA A 219 -44.07 71.98 -0.59
C ALA A 219 -42.73 72.74 -0.74
N GLN A 220 -42.59 73.35 -1.93
CA GLN A 220 -42.53 74.81 -2.23
C GLN A 220 -41.65 75.76 -1.37
N PRO A 221 -41.31 76.94 -1.93
CA PRO A 221 -40.68 77.29 -3.21
C PRO A 221 -39.37 78.07 -2.92
N ASP A 222 -38.62 78.54 -3.92
CA ASP A 222 -38.41 79.99 -4.11
C ASP A 222 -37.43 80.34 -5.25
N GLU A 223 -37.87 81.34 -6.02
CA GLU A 223 -37.16 82.38 -6.76
C GLU A 223 -35.95 82.15 -7.70
N GLY A 224 -36.14 82.64 -8.94
CA GLY A 224 -35.16 83.45 -9.67
C GLY A 224 -34.51 82.77 -10.87
N LYS A 225 -34.94 83.10 -12.11
CA LYS A 225 -34.30 84.06 -13.05
C LYS A 225 -32.90 83.65 -13.49
N THR A 226 -32.45 83.68 -14.74
CA THR A 226 -32.87 84.22 -16.06
C THR A 226 -31.73 83.83 -17.01
N GLU A 227 -32.04 83.69 -18.31
CA GLU A 227 -31.15 83.85 -19.47
C GLU A 227 -29.77 83.16 -19.50
#